data_AF-A0A0E2Z5L4-F1
#
_entry.id   AF-A0A0E2Z5L4-F1
#
_cell.length_a   1.000
_cell.length_b   1.000
_cell.length_c   1.000
_cell.angle_alpha   90.00
_cell.angle_beta   90.00
_cell.angle_gamma   90.00
#
_symmetry.space_group_name_H-M   'P 1'
#
loop_
_entity.id
_entity.type
_entity.pdbx_description
1 polymer ?
#
loop_
_entity_poly.entity_id
_entity_poly.type
_entity_poly.pdbx_seq_one_letter_code
_entity_poly.pdbx_strand_id
1 'polypeptide(L)'
;MPATLSGEDSSLDSVWEEIKAQVQNEESIYWDAYVETMSVLVEAYVEGLSADVLENLRDELYLDDDGDVGEGLFEALLDRAGEEDVAYEPFDFEFFYYDVMGTTTYGQVLKRTSIWTAQVRVWSQVLPKGGEIGLISTSAIECEISEDVFNFAKRAAWPKLSAK
;
A
#
# COMPACT_ATOMS: atom_id res chain seq x y z
N MET A 1 -7.41 -28.53 -4.12
CA MET A 1 -7.55 -27.16 -3.60
C MET A 1 -7.49 -26.24 -4.80
N PRO A 2 -8.42 -25.27 -4.96
CA PRO A 2 -8.27 -24.31 -6.03
C PRO A 2 -7.00 -23.49 -5.74
N ALA A 3 -6.09 -23.40 -6.70
CA ALA A 3 -4.94 -22.52 -6.61
C ALA A 3 -5.47 -21.11 -6.88
N THR A 4 -5.49 -20.27 -5.85
CA THR A 4 -5.65 -18.82 -6.00
C THR A 4 -4.43 -18.29 -6.75
N LEU A 5 -4.64 -17.34 -7.66
CA LEU A 5 -3.51 -16.65 -8.31
C LEU A 5 -2.74 -15.89 -7.22
N SER A 6 -1.41 -15.81 -7.33
CA SER A 6 -0.55 -15.22 -6.28
C SER A 6 -0.91 -13.77 -5.89
N GLY A 7 -1.71 -13.08 -6.71
CA GLY A 7 -2.23 -11.73 -6.44
C GLY A 7 -3.61 -11.68 -5.75
N GLU A 8 -4.41 -12.75 -5.77
CA GLU A 8 -5.78 -12.77 -5.19
C GLU A 8 -5.79 -12.89 -3.65
N ASP A 9 -4.67 -13.31 -3.06
CA ASP A 9 -4.48 -13.35 -1.60
C ASP A 9 -3.66 -12.14 -1.09
N SER A 10 -3.36 -11.16 -1.96
CA SER A 10 -2.61 -9.96 -1.59
C SER A 10 -3.56 -8.83 -1.18
N SER A 11 -3.24 -8.11 -0.11
CA SER A 11 -3.99 -6.90 0.26
C SER A 11 -3.43 -5.65 -0.42
N LEU A 12 -2.86 -5.81 -1.61
CA LEU A 12 -2.30 -4.75 -2.44
C LEU A 12 -3.38 -4.20 -3.36
N ASP A 13 -3.36 -2.89 -3.59
CA ASP A 13 -4.46 -2.20 -4.27
C ASP A 13 -4.52 -2.46 -5.78
N SER A 14 -3.41 -2.87 -6.40
CA SER A 14 -3.35 -3.17 -7.83
C SER A 14 -2.15 -4.04 -8.23
N VAL A 15 -2.12 -4.50 -9.49
CA VAL A 15 -0.96 -5.19 -10.09
C VAL A 15 0.32 -4.33 -10.03
N TRP A 16 0.19 -3.00 -10.15
CA TRP A 16 1.33 -2.11 -10.01
C TRP A 16 1.90 -2.15 -8.59
N GLU A 17 1.03 -2.22 -7.58
CA GLU A 17 1.46 -2.35 -6.18
C GLU A 17 2.15 -3.69 -5.92
N GLU A 18 1.75 -4.76 -6.61
CA GLU A 18 2.46 -6.05 -6.58
C GLU A 18 3.85 -5.95 -7.19
N ILE A 19 4.00 -5.28 -8.35
CA ILE A 19 5.31 -5.04 -8.97
C ILE A 19 6.21 -4.24 -8.02
N LYS A 20 5.71 -3.14 -7.44
CA LYS A 20 6.47 -2.35 -6.46
C LYS A 20 6.88 -3.18 -5.25
N ALA A 21 5.96 -3.97 -4.70
CA ALA A 21 6.23 -4.83 -3.55
C ALA A 21 7.32 -5.87 -3.84
N GLN A 22 7.35 -6.46 -5.03
CA GLN A 22 8.35 -7.45 -5.43
C GLN A 22 9.72 -6.80 -5.71
N VAL A 23 9.76 -5.67 -6.41
CA VAL A 23 11.00 -4.92 -6.69
C VAL A 23 11.69 -4.43 -5.40
N GLN A 24 10.90 -3.98 -4.42
CA GLN A 24 11.44 -3.38 -3.18
C GLN A 24 11.81 -4.40 -2.08
N ASN A 25 11.23 -5.61 -2.11
CA ASN A 25 11.39 -6.59 -1.02
C ASN A 25 12.04 -7.88 -1.50
N GLU A 26 11.28 -8.98 -1.53
CA GLU A 26 11.73 -10.29 -1.97
C GLU A 26 10.95 -10.68 -3.23
N GLU A 27 11.68 -10.79 -4.32
CA GLU A 27 11.18 -11.23 -5.62
C GLU A 27 10.54 -12.63 -5.51
N SER A 28 9.46 -12.84 -6.25
CA SER A 28 8.87 -14.18 -6.38
C SER A 28 9.87 -15.15 -7.03
N ILE A 29 9.76 -16.44 -6.74
CA ILE A 29 10.51 -17.49 -7.46
C ILE A 29 10.24 -17.51 -8.97
N TYR A 30 9.16 -16.86 -9.40
CA TYR A 30 8.76 -16.69 -10.79
C TYR A 30 9.07 -15.30 -11.35
N TRP A 31 9.85 -14.49 -10.64
CA TRP A 31 10.13 -13.11 -11.03
C TRP A 31 10.71 -12.98 -12.43
N ASP A 32 11.65 -13.85 -12.82
CA ASP A 32 12.20 -13.88 -14.17
C ASP A 32 11.10 -14.02 -15.26
N ALA A 33 10.09 -14.85 -15.01
CA ALA A 33 8.96 -15.02 -15.93
C ALA A 33 8.05 -13.79 -15.96
N TYR A 34 7.89 -13.09 -14.84
CA TYR A 34 7.19 -11.81 -14.81
C TYR A 34 7.95 -10.74 -15.58
N VAL A 35 9.26 -10.63 -15.38
CA VAL A 35 10.14 -9.69 -16.11
C VAL A 35 10.06 -9.93 -17.61
N GLU A 36 10.17 -11.18 -18.06
CA GLU A 36 10.03 -11.53 -19.48
C GLU A 36 8.63 -11.16 -20.02
N THR A 37 7.58 -11.42 -19.25
CA THR A 37 6.22 -11.08 -19.67
C THR A 37 6.03 -9.57 -19.76
N MET A 38 6.50 -8.82 -18.77
CA MET A 38 6.39 -7.37 -18.72
C MET A 38 7.19 -6.70 -19.84
N SER A 39 8.43 -7.15 -20.08
CA SER A 39 9.25 -6.60 -21.17
C SER A 39 8.58 -6.81 -22.54
N VAL A 40 8.06 -8.01 -22.82
CA VAL A 40 7.33 -8.29 -24.07
C VAL A 40 6.07 -7.42 -24.20
N LEU A 41 5.35 -7.16 -23.11
CA LEU A 41 4.18 -6.27 -23.13
C LEU A 41 4.57 -4.80 -23.38
N VAL A 42 5.68 -4.34 -22.82
CA VAL A 42 6.22 -3.00 -23.06
C VAL A 42 6.65 -2.86 -24.51
N GLU A 43 7.39 -3.83 -25.06
CA GLU A 43 7.78 -3.85 -26.48
C GLU A 43 6.56 -3.75 -27.40
N ALA A 44 5.56 -4.61 -27.19
CA ALA A 44 4.34 -4.61 -27.99
C ALA A 44 3.56 -3.28 -27.89
N TYR A 45 3.60 -2.61 -26.73
CA TYR A 45 3.02 -1.29 -26.57
C TYR A 45 3.78 -0.23 -27.36
N VAL A 46 5.11 -0.24 -27.26
CA VAL A 46 6.02 0.69 -27.94
C VAL A 46 5.93 0.55 -29.46
N GLU A 47 5.84 -0.68 -29.99
CA GLU A 47 5.61 -0.95 -31.42
C GLU A 47 4.34 -0.29 -31.98
N GLY A 48 3.34 -0.05 -31.13
CA GLY A 48 2.07 0.59 -31.51
C GLY A 48 2.09 2.11 -31.51
N LEU A 49 3.18 2.75 -31.03
CA LEU A 49 3.26 4.21 -30.88
C LEU A 49 3.66 4.90 -32.19
N SER A 50 3.22 6.16 -32.35
CA SER A 50 3.64 6.99 -33.49
C SER A 50 5.08 7.46 -33.32
N ALA A 51 5.76 7.75 -34.45
CA ALA A 51 7.13 8.28 -34.45
C ALA A 51 7.32 9.49 -33.52
N ASP A 52 6.40 10.47 -33.57
CA ASP A 52 6.45 11.65 -32.69
C ASP A 52 6.41 11.29 -31.19
N VAL A 53 5.70 10.22 -30.81
CA VAL A 53 5.62 9.78 -29.40
C VAL A 53 6.90 9.04 -29.02
N LEU A 54 7.43 8.21 -29.93
CA LEU A 54 8.70 7.51 -29.73
C LEU A 54 9.86 8.48 -29.57
N GLU A 55 9.90 9.56 -30.37
CA GLU A 55 10.92 10.61 -30.26
C GLU A 55 10.85 11.32 -28.90
N ASN A 56 9.65 11.72 -28.46
CA ASN A 56 9.48 12.32 -27.13
C ASN A 56 9.89 11.36 -26.00
N LEU A 57 9.55 10.06 -26.11
CA LEU A 57 9.95 9.06 -25.12
C LEU A 57 11.47 8.87 -25.06
N ARG A 58 12.16 8.86 -26.22
CA ARG A 58 13.63 8.82 -26.25
C ARG A 58 14.24 9.98 -25.48
N ASP A 59 13.74 11.19 -25.72
CA ASP A 59 14.21 12.40 -25.03
C ASP A 59 13.97 12.33 -23.52
N GLU A 60 12.76 11.91 -23.09
CA GLU A 60 12.41 11.78 -21.67
C GLU A 60 13.24 10.71 -20.94
N LEU A 61 13.55 9.62 -21.64
CA LEU A 61 14.36 8.51 -21.15
C LEU A 61 15.88 8.76 -21.31
N TYR A 62 16.28 9.89 -21.88
CA TYR A 62 17.67 10.25 -22.18
C TYR A 62 18.41 9.18 -23.00
N LEU A 63 17.70 8.55 -23.93
CA LEU A 63 18.26 7.54 -24.84
C LEU A 63 19.02 8.21 -25.99
N ASP A 64 20.02 7.52 -26.53
CA ASP A 64 20.66 7.92 -27.77
C ASP A 64 19.82 7.55 -29.00
N ASP A 65 20.26 8.01 -30.18
CA ASP A 65 19.52 7.84 -31.44
C ASP A 65 19.23 6.36 -31.77
N ASP A 66 20.11 5.45 -31.35
CA ASP A 66 20.01 4.00 -31.57
C ASP A 66 19.45 3.24 -30.36
N GLY A 67 19.14 3.93 -29.25
CA GLY A 67 18.70 3.30 -28.01
C GLY A 67 17.39 2.54 -28.15
N ASP A 68 17.21 1.47 -27.38
CA ASP A 68 15.95 0.74 -27.39
C ASP A 68 14.93 1.43 -26.45
N VAL A 69 13.83 1.91 -27.02
CA VAL A 69 12.78 2.61 -26.25
C VAL A 69 12.01 1.63 -25.38
N GLY A 70 11.83 0.38 -25.82
CA GLY A 70 11.14 -0.63 -25.04
C GLY A 70 11.94 -1.02 -23.80
N GLU A 71 13.23 -1.30 -23.98
CA GLU A 71 14.17 -1.58 -22.89
C GLU A 71 14.25 -0.38 -21.91
N GLY A 72 14.49 0.83 -22.43
CA GLY A 72 14.60 2.03 -21.59
C GLY A 72 13.32 2.36 -20.83
N LEU A 73 12.14 2.17 -21.44
CA LEU A 73 10.86 2.35 -20.76
C LEU A 73 10.66 1.29 -19.67
N PHE A 74 11.04 0.04 -19.94
CA PHE A 74 10.93 -1.03 -18.96
C PHE A 74 11.84 -0.79 -17.75
N GLU A 75 13.09 -0.41 -17.96
CA GLU A 75 14.02 -0.03 -16.88
C GLU A 75 13.48 1.15 -16.07
N ALA A 76 13.00 2.21 -16.73
CA ALA A 76 12.41 3.36 -16.05
C ALA A 76 11.18 3.00 -15.21
N LEU A 77 10.37 2.02 -15.66
CA LEU A 77 9.25 1.50 -14.87
C LEU A 77 9.74 0.73 -13.65
N LEU A 78 10.77 -0.11 -13.76
CA LEU A 78 11.33 -0.82 -12.60
C LEU A 78 11.98 0.13 -11.59
N ASP A 79 12.72 1.14 -12.06
CA ASP A 79 13.29 2.18 -11.21
C ASP A 79 12.18 2.93 -10.45
N ARG A 80 11.14 3.37 -11.16
CA ARG A 80 9.97 4.00 -10.56
C ARG A 80 9.29 3.08 -9.54
N ALA A 81 9.22 1.78 -9.82
CA ALA A 81 8.65 0.82 -8.90
C ALA A 81 9.48 0.65 -7.62
N GLY A 82 10.81 0.82 -7.70
CA GLY A 82 11.71 0.82 -6.55
C GLY A 82 11.61 2.08 -5.67
N GLU A 83 11.12 3.19 -6.21
CA GLU A 83 11.04 4.48 -5.51
C GLU A 83 9.66 4.79 -4.91
N GLU A 84 8.58 4.34 -5.56
CA GLU A 84 7.22 4.68 -5.14
C GLU A 84 6.75 3.91 -3.89
N ASP A 85 6.06 4.59 -2.98
CA ASP A 85 5.42 3.94 -1.82
C ASP A 85 4.42 2.86 -2.28
N VAL A 86 4.46 1.68 -1.65
CA VAL A 86 3.48 0.62 -1.87
C VAL A 86 2.17 0.96 -1.17
N ALA A 87 1.09 1.00 -1.94
CA ALA A 87 -0.28 1.17 -1.51
C ALA A 87 -0.94 -0.18 -1.24
N TYR A 88 -1.73 -0.21 -0.17
CA TYR A 88 -2.48 -1.38 0.26
C TYR A 88 -3.96 -1.02 0.27
N GLU A 89 -4.80 -2.02 0.01
CA GLU A 89 -6.24 -1.85 0.16
C GLU A 89 -6.57 -1.34 1.57
N PRO A 90 -7.46 -0.34 1.70
CA PRO A 90 -7.94 0.11 3.00
C PRO A 90 -8.55 -1.05 3.80
N PHE A 91 -8.54 -0.92 5.12
CA PHE A 91 -9.35 -1.83 5.95
C PHE A 91 -10.84 -1.56 5.71
N ASP A 92 -11.66 -2.58 5.96
CA ASP A 92 -13.13 -2.49 5.95
C ASP A 92 -13.68 -1.74 7.17
N PHE A 93 -12.81 -1.37 8.12
CA PHE A 93 -13.10 -0.52 9.26
C PHE A 93 -12.19 0.71 9.31
N GLU A 94 -12.71 1.79 9.90
CA GLU A 94 -11.95 3.04 10.12
C GLU A 94 -11.58 3.24 11.59
N PHE A 95 -12.42 2.78 12.53
CA PHE A 95 -12.25 3.04 13.95
C PHE A 95 -12.11 1.74 14.73
N PHE A 96 -11.30 1.79 15.79
CA PHE A 96 -11.05 0.65 16.66
C PHE A 96 -10.72 1.11 18.08
N TYR A 97 -10.62 0.16 19.02
CA TYR A 97 -9.92 0.37 20.27
C TYR A 97 -9.07 -0.85 20.66
N TYR A 98 -8.13 -0.61 21.57
CA TYR A 98 -7.27 -1.63 22.17
C TYR A 98 -6.84 -1.21 23.57
N ASP A 99 -6.55 -2.17 24.45
CA ASP A 99 -6.06 -1.92 25.80
C ASP A 99 -4.52 -1.96 25.84
N VAL A 100 -3.88 -0.86 26.29
CA VAL A 100 -2.44 -0.80 26.57
C VAL A 100 -2.22 -0.51 28.04
N MET A 101 -1.58 -1.43 28.75
CA MET A 101 -1.27 -1.29 30.18
C MET A 101 -2.50 -0.89 31.02
N GLY A 102 -3.67 -1.47 30.71
CA GLY A 102 -4.94 -1.19 31.40
C GLY A 102 -5.65 0.10 30.96
N THR A 103 -5.07 0.86 30.03
CA THR A 103 -5.67 2.06 29.44
C THR A 103 -6.28 1.74 28.09
N THR A 104 -7.58 1.97 27.96
CA THR A 104 -8.28 1.86 26.68
C THR A 104 -7.88 3.01 25.77
N THR A 105 -7.40 2.65 24.60
CA THR A 105 -6.94 3.56 23.55
C THR A 105 -7.83 3.39 22.33
N TYR A 106 -8.40 4.49 21.85
CA TYR A 106 -9.22 4.54 20.65
C TYR A 106 -8.37 4.96 19.47
N GLY A 107 -8.56 4.32 18.33
CA GLY A 107 -7.82 4.61 17.11
C GLY A 107 -8.73 4.93 15.94
N GLN A 108 -8.20 5.74 15.02
CA GLN A 108 -8.69 5.94 13.67
C GLN A 108 -7.58 5.51 12.72
N VAL A 109 -7.88 4.63 11.77
CA VAL A 109 -6.98 4.27 10.70
C VAL A 109 -6.86 5.45 9.73
N LEU A 110 -5.63 5.87 9.45
CA LEU A 110 -5.35 6.90 8.45
C LEU A 110 -4.96 6.27 7.11
N LYS A 111 -4.07 5.26 7.16
CA LYS A 111 -3.72 4.44 6.00
C LYS A 111 -3.14 3.09 6.43
N ARG A 112 -3.36 2.07 5.61
CA ARG A 112 -2.62 0.81 5.70
C ARG A 112 -1.22 1.02 5.11
N THR A 113 -0.20 0.53 5.79
CA THR A 113 1.21 0.70 5.36
C THR A 113 1.90 -0.64 5.07
N SER A 114 1.32 -1.74 5.56
CA SER A 114 1.66 -3.09 5.14
C SER A 114 0.51 -4.05 5.48
N ILE A 115 0.71 -5.34 5.23
CA ILE A 115 -0.23 -6.36 5.71
C ILE A 115 -0.30 -6.41 7.25
N TRP A 116 0.78 -6.00 7.95
CA TRP A 116 0.93 -6.09 9.41
C TRP A 116 0.88 -4.75 10.13
N THR A 117 0.89 -3.63 9.39
CA THR A 117 1.04 -2.30 9.98
C THR A 117 0.09 -1.29 9.36
N ALA A 118 -0.36 -0.36 10.20
CA ALA A 118 -1.19 0.76 9.79
C ALA A 118 -0.69 2.04 10.44
N GLN A 119 -0.76 3.15 9.71
CA GLN A 119 -0.66 4.48 10.29
C GLN A 119 -2.03 4.85 10.86
N VAL A 120 -2.05 5.19 12.14
CA VAL A 120 -3.26 5.46 12.90
C VAL A 120 -3.10 6.77 13.66
N ARG A 121 -4.24 7.38 13.98
CA ARG A 121 -4.32 8.40 15.03
C ARG A 121 -4.98 7.79 16.25
N VAL A 122 -4.38 7.94 17.43
CA VAL A 122 -4.88 7.34 18.68
C VAL A 122 -5.18 8.37 19.76
N TRP A 123 -6.17 8.07 20.60
CA TRP A 123 -6.62 8.87 21.73
C TRP A 123 -6.83 8.00 22.95
N SER A 124 -6.63 8.57 24.12
CA SER A 124 -6.91 7.91 25.39
C SER A 124 -7.27 8.94 26.45
N GLN A 125 -7.60 8.47 27.66
CA GLN A 125 -7.82 9.36 28.80
C GLN A 125 -6.58 10.18 29.17
N VAL A 126 -5.38 9.63 28.94
CA VAL A 126 -4.12 10.31 29.22
C VAL A 126 -3.71 11.27 28.10
N LEU A 127 -4.18 11.05 26.87
CA LEU A 127 -3.96 11.94 25.73
C LEU A 127 -5.28 12.30 25.01
N PRO A 128 -6.13 13.14 25.64
CA PRO A 128 -7.49 13.34 25.17
C PRO A 128 -7.63 14.34 24.01
N LYS A 129 -6.61 15.18 23.75
CA LYS A 129 -6.66 16.25 22.74
C LYS A 129 -5.62 16.03 21.66
N GLY A 130 -6.00 16.32 20.42
CA GLY A 130 -5.11 16.21 19.24
C GLY A 130 -4.87 14.78 18.76
N GLY A 131 -4.85 13.83 19.69
CA GLY A 131 -4.43 12.46 19.41
C GLY A 131 -2.94 12.39 19.05
N GLU A 132 -2.41 11.18 18.96
CA GLU A 132 -1.05 10.93 18.49
C GLU A 132 -1.10 10.15 17.19
N ILE A 133 -0.26 10.52 16.22
CA ILE A 133 -0.13 9.78 14.97
C ILE A 133 1.07 8.84 15.10
N GLY A 134 0.87 7.56 14.81
CA GLY A 134 1.93 6.57 14.88
C GLY A 134 1.63 5.35 14.01
N LEU A 135 2.59 4.43 13.96
CA LEU A 135 2.39 3.12 13.37
C LEU A 135 1.99 2.14 14.48
N ILE A 136 1.00 1.31 14.20
CA ILE A 136 0.67 0.17 15.04
C ILE A 136 0.74 -1.12 14.24
N SER A 137 0.93 -2.23 14.93
CA SER A 137 0.65 -3.54 14.35
C SER A 137 -0.85 -3.74 14.23
N THR A 138 -1.30 -4.31 13.12
CA THR A 138 -2.69 -4.75 12.94
C THR A 138 -3.12 -5.76 14.00
N SER A 139 -2.18 -6.57 14.51
CA SER A 139 -2.43 -7.50 15.63
C SER A 139 -2.74 -6.82 16.97
N ALA A 140 -2.42 -5.52 17.12
CA ALA A 140 -2.77 -4.75 18.30
C ALA A 140 -4.22 -4.27 18.27
N ILE A 141 -4.92 -4.38 17.14
CA ILE A 141 -6.31 -3.98 16.98
C ILE A 141 -7.18 -5.08 17.61
N GLU A 142 -7.75 -4.80 18.78
CA GLU A 142 -8.53 -5.78 19.54
C GLU A 142 -10.01 -5.77 19.15
N CYS A 143 -10.56 -4.58 18.87
CA CYS A 143 -11.98 -4.43 18.57
C CYS A 143 -12.25 -3.28 17.61
N GLU A 144 -12.88 -3.61 16.49
CA GLU A 144 -13.41 -2.66 15.52
C GLU A 144 -14.69 -2.01 16.07
N ILE A 145 -14.85 -0.71 15.84
CA ILE A 145 -16.02 0.04 16.30
C ILE A 145 -16.56 0.94 15.20
N SER A 146 -17.84 1.26 15.30
CA SER A 146 -18.45 2.25 14.40
C SER A 146 -18.01 3.67 14.75
N GLU A 147 -18.16 4.57 13.77
CA GLU A 147 -17.96 6.01 13.96
C GLU A 147 -18.83 6.56 15.11
N ASP A 148 -20.06 6.06 15.28
CA ASP A 148 -20.95 6.47 16.37
C ASP A 148 -20.39 6.17 17.75
N VAL A 149 -19.80 4.97 17.93
CA VAL A 149 -19.16 4.56 19.18
C VAL A 149 -17.92 5.41 19.44
N PHE A 150 -17.12 5.66 18.41
CA PHE A 150 -15.95 6.52 18.49
C PHE A 150 -16.33 7.97 18.87
N ASN A 151 -17.35 8.54 18.23
CA ASN A 151 -17.86 9.88 18.52
C ASN A 151 -18.54 9.97 19.90
N PHE A 152 -19.18 8.90 20.37
CA PHE A 152 -19.64 8.80 21.75
C PHE A 152 -18.45 8.85 22.72
N ALA A 153 -17.43 8.02 22.50
CA ALA A 153 -16.25 7.99 23.36
C ALA A 153 -15.56 9.36 23.43
N LYS A 154 -15.40 10.02 22.28
CA LYS A 154 -14.87 11.39 22.17
C LYS A 154 -15.64 12.40 23.04
N ARG A 155 -16.97 12.38 23.00
CA ARG A 155 -17.84 13.27 23.81
C ARG A 155 -17.78 12.94 25.30
N ALA A 156 -17.61 11.67 25.63
CA ALA A 156 -17.51 11.17 27.00
C ALA A 156 -16.07 11.19 27.56
N ALA A 157 -15.14 11.89 26.91
CA ALA A 157 -13.73 11.97 27.29
C ALA A 157 -13.00 10.61 27.36
N TRP A 158 -13.21 9.79 26.32
CA TRP A 158 -12.54 8.51 26.09
C TRP A 158 -12.76 7.51 27.24
N PRO A 159 -14.01 7.19 27.60
CA PRO A 159 -14.30 6.29 28.71
C PRO A 159 -13.75 4.89 28.42
N LYS A 160 -13.45 4.10 29.45
CA LYS A 160 -13.24 2.66 29.28
C LYS A 160 -14.59 2.02 28.97
N LEU A 161 -14.72 1.36 27.81
CA LEU A 161 -15.91 0.57 27.49
C LEU A 161 -15.75 -0.82 28.11
N SER A 162 -16.80 -1.32 28.75
CA SER A 162 -16.84 -2.70 29.22
C SER A 162 -16.87 -3.64 28.02
N ALA A 163 -15.91 -4.55 27.91
CA ALA A 163 -16.04 -5.71 27.02
C ALA A 163 -17.34 -6.45 27.39
N LYS A 164 -18.17 -6.74 26.39
CA LYS A 164 -19.33 -7.63 26.59
C LYS A 164 -18.86 -9.07 26.76
#